data_AF-A0A9R1FVN5-F1
#
_entry.id   AF-A0A9R1FVN5-F1
#
_cell.length_a   1.000
_cell.length_b   1.000
_cell.length_c   1.000
_cell.angle_alpha   90.00
_cell.angle_beta   90.00
_cell.angle_gamma   90.00
#
_symmetry.space_group_name_H-M   'P 1'
#
loop_
_entity.id
_entity.type
_entity.pdbx_description
1 polymer ?
#
loop_
_entity_poly.entity_id
_entity_poly.type
_entity_poly.pdbx_seq_one_letter_code
_entity_poly.pdbx_strand_id
1 'polypeptide(L)'
;MDQGASSNAAAFVGAGEEEKQLKAMYETEAKKVARLQALLSFGRAAHAEAMRYSDMEEEEVVEEYRRAGKLHTYDVDKEWKKRFARVAKLHPCPWGKQTAAKVAEYTYYLEEDEDDFRIGLYSLIRE
;
A
#
# COMPACT_ATOMS: atom_id res chain seq x y z
N MET A 1 -35.90 55.95 -25.02
CA MET A 1 -34.61 55.37 -24.64
C MET A 1 -34.67 55.15 -23.15
N ASP A 2 -34.94 53.92 -22.73
CA ASP A 2 -34.96 53.53 -21.31
C ASP A 2 -34.01 52.34 -21.18
N GLN A 3 -32.95 52.52 -20.40
CA GLN A 3 -31.86 51.56 -20.23
C GLN A 3 -32.12 50.70 -18.99
N GLY A 4 -31.81 49.41 -19.11
CA GLY A 4 -32.27 48.38 -18.19
C GLY A 4 -31.47 48.25 -16.89
N ALA A 5 -31.93 47.31 -16.07
CA ALA A 5 -31.13 46.68 -15.03
C ALA A 5 -31.63 45.24 -14.84
N SER A 6 -30.82 44.30 -15.33
CA SER A 6 -30.87 42.88 -15.02
C SER A 6 -30.39 42.66 -13.59
N SER A 7 -31.14 41.91 -12.79
CA SER A 7 -30.66 41.40 -11.50
C SER A 7 -30.96 39.91 -11.40
N ASN A 8 -30.03 39.10 -11.91
CA ASN A 8 -29.90 37.69 -11.53
C ASN A 8 -29.15 37.60 -10.20
N ALA A 9 -29.84 37.21 -9.14
CA ALA A 9 -29.21 36.81 -7.87
C ALA A 9 -28.76 35.35 -7.97
N ALA A 10 -27.46 35.12 -8.15
CA ALA A 10 -26.85 33.80 -8.10
C ALA A 10 -26.23 33.55 -6.70
N ALA A 11 -26.77 32.51 -6.06
CA ALA A 11 -26.31 31.71 -4.94
C ALA A 11 -24.95 32.03 -4.26
N PHE A 12 -25.00 32.27 -2.95
CA PHE A 12 -23.88 32.11 -2.02
C PHE A 12 -23.91 30.69 -1.43
N VAL A 13 -23.18 29.76 -2.02
CA VAL A 13 -22.89 28.43 -1.44
C VAL A 13 -21.42 28.11 -1.73
N GLY A 14 -20.52 28.55 -0.86
CA GLY A 14 -19.07 28.34 -1.07
C GLY A 14 -18.20 28.30 0.19
N ALA A 15 -18.73 28.59 1.38
CA ALA A 15 -17.89 28.71 2.58
C ALA A 15 -17.41 27.36 3.16
N GLY A 16 -18.14 26.26 2.95
CA GLY A 16 -17.84 24.96 3.58
C GLY A 16 -16.86 24.06 2.84
N GLU A 17 -16.66 24.28 1.54
CA GLU A 17 -15.74 23.47 0.71
C GLU A 17 -14.35 24.10 0.66
N GLU A 18 -14.25 25.42 0.63
CA GLU A 18 -12.99 26.15 0.64
C GLU A 18 -12.21 25.95 1.95
N GLU A 19 -12.89 25.90 3.10
CA GLU A 19 -12.24 25.67 4.40
C GLU A 19 -11.68 24.23 4.53
N LYS A 20 -12.36 23.24 3.93
CA LYS A 20 -11.86 21.85 3.84
C LYS A 20 -10.65 21.74 2.90
N GLN A 21 -10.66 22.51 1.80
CA GLN A 21 -9.54 22.57 0.87
C GLN A 21 -8.32 23.29 1.49
N LEU A 22 -8.53 24.37 2.26
CA LEU A 22 -7.47 25.09 2.97
C LEU A 22 -6.81 24.26 4.08
N LYS A 23 -7.61 23.48 4.83
CA LYS A 23 -7.10 22.52 5.83
C LYS A 23 -6.33 21.36 5.19
N ALA A 24 -6.67 20.98 3.96
CA ALA A 24 -5.90 20.01 3.17
C ALA A 24 -4.60 20.62 2.59
N MET A 25 -4.56 21.94 2.40
CA MET A 25 -3.43 22.65 1.78
C MET A 25 -2.25 22.92 2.73
N TYR A 26 -2.48 23.08 4.04
CA TYR A 26 -1.41 23.32 5.01
C TYR A 26 -1.09 22.06 5.82
N GLU A 27 -0.32 21.16 5.23
CA GLU A 27 0.41 20.15 6.01
C GLU A 27 1.40 20.88 6.93
N THR A 28 1.25 20.73 8.24
CA THR A 28 2.20 21.28 9.22
C THR A 28 3.60 20.75 8.93
N GLU A 29 4.66 21.54 9.13
CA GLU A 29 6.05 21.09 8.91
C GLU A 29 6.38 19.77 9.62
N ALA A 30 5.86 19.55 10.84
CA ALA A 30 6.02 18.28 11.54
C ALA A 30 5.44 17.07 10.78
N LYS A 31 4.27 17.22 10.15
CA LYS A 31 3.66 16.18 9.32
C LYS A 31 4.46 15.92 8.04
N LYS A 32 4.94 16.99 7.38
CA LYS A 32 5.82 16.87 6.22
C LYS A 32 7.10 16.10 6.57
N VAL A 33 7.75 16.45 7.68
CA VAL A 33 8.95 15.77 8.16
C VAL A 33 8.67 14.30 8.48
N ALA A 34 7.59 14.00 9.20
CA ALA A 34 7.21 12.61 9.50
C ALA A 34 6.94 11.80 8.23
N ARG A 35 6.25 12.39 7.25
CA ARG A 35 6.02 11.78 5.94
C ARG A 35 7.30 11.49 5.18
N LEU A 36 8.23 12.45 5.14
CA LEU A 36 9.53 12.27 4.48
C LEU A 36 10.38 11.20 5.18
N GLN A 37 10.36 11.17 6.52
CA GLN A 37 11.05 10.14 7.30
C GLN A 37 10.47 8.75 7.05
N ALA A 38 9.14 8.62 7.01
CA ALA A 38 8.47 7.36 6.68
C ALA A 38 8.83 6.90 5.25
N LEU A 39 8.82 7.82 4.28
CA LEU A 39 9.17 7.52 2.89
C LEU A 39 10.64 7.08 2.75
N LEU A 40 11.56 7.75 3.44
CA LEU A 40 12.98 7.39 3.46
C LEU A 40 13.19 6.02 4.12
N SER A 41 12.49 5.74 5.22
CA SER A 41 12.61 4.47 5.93
C SER A 41 12.10 3.31 5.07
N PHE A 42 10.93 3.48 4.45
CA PHE A 42 10.38 2.55 3.49
C PHE A 42 11.31 2.35 2.29
N GLY A 43 11.79 3.44 1.66
CA GLY A 43 12.65 3.37 0.48
C GLY A 43 13.97 2.64 0.73
N ARG A 44 14.58 2.86 1.91
CA ARG A 44 15.80 2.14 2.32
C ARG A 44 15.54 0.65 2.50
N ALA A 45 14.45 0.29 3.19
CA ALA A 45 14.10 -1.11 3.41
C ALA A 45 13.74 -1.83 2.11
N ALA A 46 12.97 -1.18 1.23
CA ALA A 46 12.57 -1.73 -0.06
C ALA A 46 13.77 -1.93 -0.98
N HIS A 47 14.71 -0.97 -1.00
CA HIS A 47 15.95 -1.13 -1.74
C HIS A 47 16.82 -2.26 -1.19
N ALA A 48 16.96 -2.35 0.14
CA ALA A 48 17.73 -3.42 0.77
C ALA A 48 17.15 -4.82 0.45
N GLU A 49 15.82 -4.97 0.50
CA GLU A 49 15.15 -6.22 0.12
C GLU A 49 15.29 -6.52 -1.38
N ALA A 50 15.19 -5.49 -2.25
CA ALA A 50 15.39 -5.65 -3.68
C ALA A 50 16.80 -6.15 -4.02
N MET A 51 17.83 -5.57 -3.39
CA MET A 51 19.21 -6.00 -3.56
C MET A 51 19.40 -7.42 -3.06
N ARG A 52 18.93 -7.72 -1.85
CA ARG A 52 19.01 -9.09 -1.29
C ARG A 52 18.36 -10.11 -2.23
N TYR A 53 17.16 -9.83 -2.73
CA TYR A 53 16.45 -10.75 -3.62
C TYR A 53 17.15 -10.88 -4.98
N SER A 54 17.75 -9.80 -5.49
CA SER A 54 18.51 -9.83 -6.75
C SER A 54 19.82 -10.62 -6.64
N ASP A 55 20.39 -10.69 -5.43
CA ASP A 55 21.60 -11.47 -5.14
C ASP A 55 21.30 -12.94 -4.80
N MET A 56 20.02 -13.34 -4.69
CA MET A 56 19.61 -14.71 -4.35
C MET A 56 19.34 -15.55 -5.59
N GLU A 57 19.77 -16.80 -5.56
CA GLU A 57 19.36 -17.81 -6.55
C GLU A 57 17.96 -18.35 -6.24
N GLU A 58 17.26 -18.86 -7.26
CA GLU A 58 15.90 -19.40 -7.09
C GLU A 58 15.87 -20.55 -6.07
N GLU A 59 16.87 -21.43 -6.07
CA GLU A 59 16.97 -22.51 -5.10
C GLU A 59 17.04 -21.99 -3.66
N GLU A 60 17.71 -20.87 -3.41
CA GLU A 60 17.78 -20.28 -2.07
C GLU A 60 16.42 -19.78 -1.61
N VAL A 61 15.65 -19.17 -2.51
CA VAL A 61 14.27 -18.73 -2.24
C VAL A 61 13.37 -19.94 -1.96
N VAL A 62 13.46 -20.98 -2.78
CA VAL A 62 12.73 -22.24 -2.59
C VAL A 62 13.08 -22.87 -1.22
N GLU A 63 14.37 -22.85 -0.83
CA GLU A 63 14.79 -23.32 0.48
C GLU A 63 14.25 -22.46 1.64
N GLU A 64 14.15 -21.14 1.49
CA GLU A 64 13.49 -20.28 2.49
C GLU A 64 12.04 -20.71 2.72
N TYR A 65 11.28 -20.96 1.64
CA TYR A 65 9.91 -21.44 1.72
C TYR A 65 9.81 -22.85 2.28
N ARG A 66 10.71 -23.76 1.90
CA ARG A 66 10.77 -25.12 2.44
C ARG A 66 11.03 -25.11 3.95
N ARG A 67 12.02 -24.34 4.42
CA ARG A 67 12.33 -24.19 5.85
C ARG A 67 11.17 -23.59 6.64
N ALA A 68 10.41 -22.68 6.02
CA ALA A 68 9.21 -22.10 6.63
C ALA A 68 7.99 -23.04 6.63
N GLY A 69 8.07 -24.22 6.00
CA GLY A 69 6.93 -25.11 5.80
C GLY A 69 5.87 -24.56 4.83
N LYS A 70 6.24 -23.56 4.02
CA LYS A 70 5.34 -22.82 3.12
C LYS A 70 5.64 -23.07 1.64
N LEU A 71 6.39 -24.11 1.30
CA LEU A 71 6.75 -24.40 -0.10
C LEU A 71 5.54 -24.50 -1.04
N HIS A 72 4.39 -24.95 -0.53
CA HIS A 72 3.14 -25.02 -1.29
C HIS A 72 2.57 -23.64 -1.70
N THR A 73 3.03 -22.55 -1.10
CA THR A 73 2.62 -21.17 -1.43
C THR A 73 3.66 -20.39 -2.22
N TYR A 74 4.81 -21.02 -2.53
CA TYR A 74 5.83 -20.41 -3.36
C TYR A 74 5.31 -20.25 -4.80
N ASP A 75 5.37 -19.02 -5.29
CA ASP A 75 4.98 -18.63 -6.65
C ASP A 75 5.97 -17.56 -7.09
N VAL A 76 6.81 -17.91 -8.08
CA VAL A 76 7.88 -17.06 -8.60
C VAL A 76 7.34 -15.73 -9.17
N ASP A 77 6.15 -15.75 -9.80
CA ASP A 77 5.55 -14.56 -10.41
C ASP A 77 4.98 -13.59 -9.35
N LYS A 78 4.64 -14.12 -8.17
CA LYS A 78 4.15 -13.34 -7.03
C LYS A 78 5.25 -13.00 -6.02
N GLU A 79 6.41 -13.64 -6.06
CA GLU A 79 7.39 -13.59 -4.98
C GLU A 79 7.89 -12.17 -4.71
N TRP A 80 8.29 -11.44 -5.75
CA TRP A 80 8.72 -10.05 -5.61
C TRP A 80 7.62 -9.17 -4.98
N LYS A 81 6.36 -9.37 -5.37
CA LYS A 81 5.21 -8.64 -4.82
C LYS A 81 5.00 -8.96 -3.33
N LYS A 82 5.09 -10.24 -2.96
CA LYS A 82 5.00 -10.70 -1.57
C LYS A 82 6.12 -10.11 -0.70
N ARG A 83 7.37 -10.10 -1.17
CA ARG A 83 8.51 -9.47 -0.48
C ARG A 83 8.28 -7.97 -0.28
N PHE A 84 7.86 -7.27 -1.33
CA PHE A 84 7.55 -5.84 -1.24
C PHE A 84 6.42 -5.56 -0.23
N ALA A 85 5.36 -6.37 -0.21
CA ALA A 85 4.28 -6.24 0.77
C ALA A 85 4.75 -6.44 2.21
N ARG A 86 5.64 -7.42 2.45
CA ARG A 86 6.27 -7.63 3.78
C ARG A 86 7.04 -6.38 4.23
N VAL A 87 7.81 -5.76 3.33
CA VAL A 87 8.51 -4.49 3.62
C VAL A 87 7.51 -3.36 3.91
N ALA A 88 6.46 -3.22 3.10
CA ALA A 88 5.43 -2.19 3.27
C ALA A 88 4.69 -2.32 4.61
N LYS A 89 4.46 -3.55 5.08
CA LYS A 89 3.85 -3.83 6.39
C LYS A 89 4.77 -3.44 7.56
N LEU A 90 6.08 -3.65 7.42
CA LEU A 90 7.08 -3.31 8.44
C LEU A 90 7.45 -1.81 8.44
N HIS A 91 7.36 -1.15 7.28
CA HIS A 91 7.66 0.26 7.11
C HIS A 91 6.47 1.00 6.48
N PRO A 92 5.39 1.24 7.24
CA PRO A 92 4.22 1.96 6.74
C PRO A 92 4.60 3.36 6.28
N CYS A 93 4.15 3.73 5.09
CA CYS A 93 4.40 5.05 4.50
C CYS A 93 3.08 5.66 4.01
N PRO A 94 2.87 6.99 4.16
CA PRO A 94 1.70 7.67 3.62
C PRO A 94 1.82 7.81 2.11
N TRP A 95 1.53 6.71 1.40
CA TRP A 95 1.54 6.64 -0.05
C TRP A 95 0.40 7.42 -0.68
N GLY A 96 0.60 7.84 -1.94
CA GLY A 96 -0.50 8.30 -2.77
C GLY A 96 -1.48 7.15 -3.08
N LYS A 97 -2.72 7.50 -3.44
CA LYS A 97 -3.82 6.53 -3.68
C LYS A 97 -3.42 5.36 -4.59
N GLN A 98 -2.70 5.63 -5.68
CA GLN A 98 -2.28 4.61 -6.64
C GLN A 98 -1.30 3.59 -6.04
N THR A 99 -0.28 4.08 -5.31
CA THR A 99 0.71 3.22 -4.68
C THR A 99 0.08 2.44 -3.52
N ALA A 100 -0.81 3.06 -2.75
CA ALA A 100 -1.56 2.37 -1.70
C ALA A 100 -2.41 1.22 -2.28
N ALA A 101 -3.05 1.41 -3.44
CA ALA A 101 -3.82 0.35 -4.10
C ALA A 101 -2.93 -0.83 -4.54
N LYS A 102 -1.73 -0.56 -5.09
CA LYS A 102 -0.76 -1.61 -5.44
C LYS A 102 -0.26 -2.37 -4.21
N VAL A 103 0.03 -1.66 -3.11
CA VAL A 103 0.44 -2.29 -1.84
C VAL A 103 -0.69 -3.19 -1.31
N ALA A 104 -1.95 -2.75 -1.41
CA ALA A 104 -3.09 -3.55 -1.00
C ALA A 104 -3.24 -4.82 -1.85
N GLU A 105 -3.10 -4.73 -3.19
CA GLU A 105 -3.06 -5.89 -4.09
C GLU A 105 -1.95 -6.87 -3.68
N TYR A 106 -0.76 -6.37 -3.34
CA TYR A 106 0.36 -7.26 -2.99
C TYR A 106 0.19 -7.88 -1.60
N THR A 107 -0.43 -7.14 -0.68
CA THR A 107 -0.78 -7.63 0.65
C THR A 107 -1.80 -8.76 0.55
N TYR A 108 -2.75 -8.68 -0.38
CA TYR A 108 -3.71 -9.75 -0.63
C TYR A 108 -3.03 -11.08 -0.98
N TYR A 109 -1.92 -11.09 -1.73
CA TYR A 109 -1.17 -12.33 -2.00
C TYR A 109 -0.53 -12.96 -0.75
N LEU A 110 -0.32 -12.19 0.33
CA LEU A 110 0.13 -12.76 1.61
C LEU A 110 -1.03 -13.39 2.38
N GLU A 111 -2.24 -12.84 2.23
CA GLU A 111 -3.46 -13.32 2.90
C GLU A 111 -4.02 -14.57 2.20
N GLU A 112 -4.00 -14.60 0.86
CA GLU A 112 -4.36 -15.77 0.03
C GLU A 112 -3.61 -17.02 0.48
N ASP A 113 -2.29 -16.91 0.68
CA ASP A 113 -1.44 -17.99 1.18
C ASP A 113 -1.85 -18.51 2.57
N GLU A 114 -2.32 -17.63 3.46
CA GLU A 114 -2.73 -17.98 4.83
C GLU A 114 -4.12 -18.64 4.87
N ASP A 115 -5.03 -18.17 4.00
CA ASP A 115 -6.39 -18.68 3.91
C ASP A 115 -6.46 -20.04 3.20
N ASP A 116 -5.71 -20.24 2.11
CA ASP A 116 -5.62 -21.55 1.43
C ASP A 116 -5.09 -22.63 2.38
N PHE A 117 -4.08 -22.30 3.19
CA PHE A 117 -3.57 -23.21 4.22
C PHE A 117 -4.63 -23.60 5.24
N ARG A 118 -5.43 -22.62 5.71
CA ARG A 118 -6.52 -22.87 6.67
C ARG A 118 -7.60 -23.75 6.08
N ILE A 119 -8.04 -23.47 4.84
CA ILE A 119 -9.08 -24.23 4.16
C ILE A 119 -8.63 -25.69 3.95
N GLY A 120 -7.38 -25.90 3.52
CA GLY A 120 -6.80 -27.23 3.39
C GLY A 120 -6.78 -27.99 4.72
N LEU A 121 -6.36 -27.34 5.80
CA LEU A 121 -6.32 -27.95 7.13
C LEU A 121 -7.71 -28.29 7.68
N TYR A 122 -8.70 -27.41 7.51
CA TYR A 122 -10.08 -27.68 7.94
C TYR A 122 -10.73 -28.85 7.20
N SER A 123 -10.32 -29.09 5.95
CA SER A 123 -10.81 -30.24 5.16
C SER A 123 -10.24 -31.56 5.68
N LEU A 124 -8.98 -31.57 6.15
CA LEU A 124 -8.31 -32.75 6.70
C LEU A 124 -8.78 -33.15 8.11
N ILE A 125 -9.31 -32.21 8.90
CA ILE A 125 -9.74 -32.45 10.30
C ILE A 125 -11.23 -32.87 10.38
N ARG A 126 -12.00 -32.74 9.29
CA ARG A 126 -13.43 -33.11 9.25
C ARG A 126 -13.72 -34.52 8.71
N GLU A 127 -12.70 -35.32 8.40
CA GLU A 127 -12.81 -36.77 8.13
C GLU A 127 -12.67 -37.58 9.43
#